data_AF-A0A9D6N804-F1
#
_entry.id   AF-A0A9D6N804-F1
#
_cell.length_a   1.000
_cell.length_b   1.000
_cell.length_c   1.000
_cell.angle_alpha   90.00
_cell.angle_beta   90.00
_cell.angle_gamma   90.00
#
_symmetry.space_group_name_H-M   'P 1'
#
loop_
_entity.id
_entity.type
_entity.pdbx_description
1 polymer ?
#
loop_
_entity_poly.entity_id
_entity_poly.type
_entity_poly.pdbx_seq_one_letter_code
_entity_poly.pdbx_strand_id
1 'polypeptide(L)'
;MPRAAARPMRSAPRCQEDPADRVELGTTRLQEFAYPRPSFPPGPLRFTPDVPAKRGLLDRFVRIENASPDAREVLYRDLSVLPRHILELLGDERLNVVVLAPGQTLADTPFLRHLGEEEYRAELSRAGPLLEETALAAESRWKARLGQREPLPDREFQLAMTRYHAAREIAAETREKLDRAGLAFEVEVLPDSVELGKFARSHGLQDPADLDRWTKALRDLNGDRVRLEAGNLSAEAGVVLVPYPYHRGSPVPERPFREAVSRTEASVSAALGLHDAERRLVMLAEAYVRDPAPELGHYRVAIHEVGHAIDHALDRCLGSAHHARIEDLYQEDLERARAGGPSPFLTERAGHNSREYFAEAVEAYFTRPVPDGHDHCRSRSNYLALRQNRPELFDYLEQIFNAEKLAVLRAGRADGRVFGG
;
A
#
# COMPACT_ATOMS: atom_id res chain seq x y z
N MET A 1 1.52 -37.67 31.02
CA MET A 1 1.96 -38.29 29.75
C MET A 1 0.95 -39.34 29.36
N PRO A 2 0.35 -39.25 28.17
CA PRO A 2 0.84 -40.03 27.05
C PRO A 2 1.04 -39.19 25.77
N ARG A 3 1.94 -39.71 24.91
CA ARG A 3 2.44 -39.11 23.67
C ARG A 3 1.39 -39.14 22.57
N ALA A 4 1.13 -38.00 21.94
CA ALA A 4 0.44 -37.94 20.66
C ALA A 4 1.41 -38.37 19.55
N ALA A 5 1.07 -39.46 18.85
CA ALA A 5 1.80 -39.96 17.71
C ALA A 5 1.46 -39.14 16.46
N ALA A 6 2.50 -38.71 15.74
CA ALA A 6 2.41 -38.01 14.47
C ALA A 6 1.84 -38.94 13.38
N ARG A 7 0.91 -38.43 12.57
CA ARG A 7 0.47 -39.05 11.31
C ARG A 7 1.44 -38.64 10.19
N PRO A 8 1.96 -39.57 9.37
CA PRO A 8 2.72 -39.23 8.17
C PRO A 8 1.80 -38.78 7.03
N MET A 9 2.23 -37.74 6.31
CA MET A 9 1.61 -37.27 5.06
C MET A 9 1.68 -38.37 4.00
N ARG A 10 0.55 -38.59 3.33
CA ARG A 10 0.43 -39.47 2.17
C ARG A 10 1.15 -38.84 0.98
N SER A 11 2.05 -39.61 0.39
CA SER A 11 2.65 -39.42 -0.93
C SER A 11 1.57 -39.31 -2.02
N ALA A 12 1.73 -38.32 -2.90
CA ALA A 12 0.94 -38.17 -4.12
C ALA A 12 1.20 -39.32 -5.11
N PRO A 13 0.21 -39.71 -5.94
CA PRO A 13 0.35 -40.81 -6.88
C PRO A 13 1.23 -40.41 -8.07
N ARG A 14 2.17 -41.30 -8.41
CA ARG A 14 2.90 -41.31 -9.68
C ARG A 14 1.93 -41.71 -10.79
N CYS A 15 1.73 -40.84 -11.78
CA CYS A 15 1.20 -41.25 -13.07
C CYS A 15 2.32 -41.93 -13.86
N GLN A 16 2.18 -43.23 -14.06
CA GLN A 16 2.87 -44.01 -15.08
C GLN A 16 2.22 -43.70 -16.43
N GLU A 17 3.00 -43.23 -17.39
CA GLU A 17 2.64 -43.29 -18.81
C GLU A 17 3.35 -44.49 -19.41
N ASP A 18 2.56 -45.43 -19.93
CA ASP A 18 3.03 -46.56 -20.73
C ASP A 18 3.07 -46.14 -22.22
N PRO A 19 3.99 -46.70 -23.04
CA PRO A 19 4.30 -46.19 -24.36
C PRO A 19 3.58 -47.00 -25.45
N ALA A 20 2.84 -46.31 -26.33
CA ALA A 20 2.68 -46.65 -27.75
C ALA A 20 1.59 -45.78 -28.36
N ASP A 21 1.97 -44.85 -29.23
CA ASP A 21 1.62 -44.99 -30.64
C ASP A 21 2.43 -44.00 -31.47
N ARG A 22 3.23 -44.58 -32.36
CA ARG A 22 3.98 -43.88 -33.40
C ARG A 22 2.98 -43.44 -34.47
N VAL A 23 2.86 -42.14 -34.66
CA VAL A 23 2.45 -41.57 -35.95
C VAL A 23 3.61 -40.73 -36.46
N GLU A 24 4.24 -41.21 -37.53
CA GLU A 24 5.21 -40.48 -38.31
C GLU A 24 4.54 -39.26 -38.94
N LEU A 25 5.02 -38.06 -38.57
CA LEU A 25 4.77 -36.84 -39.34
C LEU A 25 6.10 -36.11 -39.56
N GLY A 26 6.51 -36.15 -40.83
CA GLY A 26 7.47 -35.30 -41.54
C GLY A 26 8.45 -34.46 -40.72
N THR A 27 9.72 -34.84 -40.78
CA THR A 27 10.85 -33.96 -40.49
C THR A 27 10.89 -32.80 -41.48
N THR A 28 10.25 -31.69 -41.15
CA THR A 28 10.51 -30.41 -41.80
C THR A 28 11.65 -29.75 -41.03
N ARG A 29 12.83 -29.68 -41.65
CA ARG A 29 13.96 -28.86 -41.20
C ARG A 29 13.47 -27.43 -40.95
N LEU A 30 13.36 -27.03 -39.69
CA LEU A 30 13.32 -25.62 -39.32
C LEU A 30 14.70 -25.04 -39.66
N GLN A 31 14.78 -24.36 -40.81
CA GLN A 31 15.85 -23.41 -41.07
C GLN A 31 15.83 -22.41 -39.92
N GLU A 32 16.96 -22.31 -39.21
CA GLU A 32 17.27 -21.17 -38.37
C GLU A 32 17.14 -19.92 -39.22
N PHE A 33 16.03 -19.18 -39.06
CA PHE A 33 15.94 -17.82 -39.54
C PHE A 33 16.93 -17.00 -38.73
N ALA A 34 18.14 -16.87 -39.26
CA ALA A 34 19.06 -15.82 -38.89
C ALA A 34 18.38 -14.48 -39.23
N TYR A 35 17.61 -13.95 -38.28
CA TYR A 35 17.16 -12.57 -38.35
C TYR A 35 18.41 -11.69 -38.45
N PRO A 36 18.55 -10.85 -39.48
CA PRO A 36 19.64 -9.88 -39.51
C PRO A 36 19.53 -9.04 -38.24
N ARG A 37 20.56 -9.08 -37.39
CA ARG A 37 20.69 -8.17 -36.25
C ARG A 37 20.57 -6.76 -36.82
N PRO A 38 19.52 -6.01 -36.52
CA PRO A 38 19.44 -4.67 -37.02
C PRO A 38 20.49 -3.85 -36.26
N SER A 39 21.52 -3.41 -36.98
CA SER A 39 22.45 -2.40 -36.52
C SER A 39 21.72 -1.05 -36.50
N PHE A 40 20.89 -0.85 -35.49
CA PHE A 40 20.31 0.45 -35.22
C PHE A 40 21.37 1.33 -34.55
N PRO A 41 21.60 2.57 -35.02
CA PRO A 41 22.40 3.51 -34.27
C PRO A 41 21.71 3.78 -32.92
N PRO A 42 22.46 3.83 -31.80
CA PRO A 42 21.91 4.25 -30.52
C PRO A 42 21.56 5.73 -30.63
N GLY A 43 20.33 6.05 -31.03
CA GLY A 43 19.78 7.36 -30.76
C GLY A 43 19.82 7.60 -29.24
N PRO A 44 20.21 8.79 -28.75
CA PRO A 44 20.13 9.06 -27.32
C PRO A 44 18.68 8.85 -26.88
N LEU A 45 18.49 8.20 -25.73
CA LEU A 45 17.20 8.26 -25.05
C LEU A 45 16.88 9.74 -24.93
N ARG A 46 15.66 10.13 -25.31
CA ARG A 46 15.20 11.51 -25.04
C ARG A 46 15.32 11.85 -23.55
N PHE A 47 15.29 10.83 -22.70
CA PHE A 47 15.35 10.93 -21.26
C PHE A 47 16.70 10.43 -20.77
N THR A 48 17.63 11.36 -20.59
CA THR A 48 18.84 11.11 -19.81
C THR A 48 18.54 11.46 -18.34
N PRO A 49 19.05 10.68 -17.37
CA PRO A 49 18.97 11.07 -15.96
C PRO A 49 19.55 12.47 -15.78
N ASP A 50 18.75 13.39 -15.24
CA ASP A 50 19.19 14.74 -14.85
C ASP A 50 18.80 14.95 -13.40
N VAL A 51 19.50 14.22 -12.52
CA VAL A 51 19.25 14.24 -11.08
C VAL A 51 19.40 15.66 -10.52
N PRO A 52 20.46 16.45 -10.83
CA PRO A 52 20.59 17.80 -10.28
C PRO A 52 19.41 18.72 -10.61
N ALA A 53 18.91 18.72 -11.85
CA ALA A 53 17.79 19.59 -12.23
C ALA A 53 16.44 19.13 -11.66
N LYS A 54 16.28 17.82 -11.36
CA LYS A 54 15.02 17.22 -10.91
C LYS A 54 14.96 16.89 -9.44
N ARG A 55 16.07 16.99 -8.69
CA ARG A 55 16.15 16.64 -7.26
C ARG A 55 15.07 17.35 -6.44
N GLY A 56 14.91 18.66 -6.61
CA GLY A 56 13.88 19.41 -5.88
C GLY A 56 12.43 19.00 -6.19
N LEU A 57 12.16 18.37 -7.34
CA LEU A 57 10.85 17.79 -7.65
C LEU A 57 10.68 16.41 -7.01
N LEU A 58 11.71 15.57 -7.08
CA LEU A 58 11.74 14.25 -6.46
C LEU A 58 11.61 14.36 -4.93
N ASP A 59 12.27 15.33 -4.32
CA ASP A 59 12.20 15.64 -2.88
C ASP A 59 10.77 15.98 -2.42
N ARG A 60 9.83 16.29 -3.33
CA ARG A 60 8.43 16.52 -2.96
C ARG A 60 7.71 15.24 -2.57
N PHE A 61 8.12 14.08 -3.10
CA PHE A 61 7.40 12.81 -2.94
C PHE A 61 8.28 11.62 -2.57
N VAL A 62 9.61 11.71 -2.68
CA VAL A 62 10.54 10.65 -2.25
C VAL A 62 10.91 10.88 -0.77
N ARG A 63 10.73 9.84 0.06
CA ARG A 63 10.95 9.84 1.53
C ARG A 63 11.81 8.64 1.89
N ILE A 64 13.13 8.82 1.82
CA ILE A 64 14.13 7.74 1.90
C ILE A 64 15.22 8.02 2.93
N GLU A 65 14.88 8.77 3.98
CA GLU A 65 15.77 9.16 5.07
C GLU A 65 16.36 7.95 5.82
N ASN A 66 15.74 6.78 5.69
CA ASN A 66 16.15 5.51 6.26
C ASN A 66 16.91 4.59 5.27
N ALA A 67 16.93 4.90 3.97
CA ALA A 67 17.64 4.09 2.97
C ALA A 67 19.15 4.34 2.99
N SER A 68 19.96 3.35 2.60
CA SER A 68 21.41 3.54 2.41
C SER A 68 21.73 4.60 1.35
N PRO A 69 22.86 5.35 1.45
CA PRO A 69 23.21 6.38 0.48
C PRO A 69 23.22 5.89 -0.98
N ASP A 70 23.70 4.67 -1.21
CA ASP A 70 23.74 4.06 -2.55
C ASP A 70 22.33 3.81 -3.10
N ALA A 71 21.43 3.26 -2.28
CA ALA A 71 20.03 3.06 -2.68
C ALA A 71 19.32 4.38 -2.97
N ARG A 72 19.66 5.46 -2.24
CA ARG A 72 19.13 6.80 -2.53
C ARG A 72 19.56 7.25 -3.92
N GLU A 73 20.86 7.26 -4.20
CA GLU A 73 21.37 7.77 -5.48
C GLU A 73 20.84 6.96 -6.67
N VAL A 74 20.70 5.63 -6.53
CA VAL A 74 20.05 4.81 -7.55
C VAL A 74 18.57 5.17 -7.72
N LEU A 75 17.81 5.32 -6.64
CA LEU A 75 16.40 5.72 -6.74
C LEU A 75 16.23 7.07 -7.44
N TYR A 76 17.03 8.07 -7.05
CA TYR A 76 16.99 9.39 -7.67
C TYR A 76 17.36 9.31 -9.15
N ARG A 77 18.41 8.56 -9.50
CA ARG A 77 18.79 8.32 -10.90
C ARG A 77 17.66 7.69 -11.69
N ASP A 78 17.08 6.61 -11.17
CA ASP A 78 16.02 5.86 -11.85
C ASP A 78 14.76 6.70 -12.03
N LEU A 79 14.31 7.44 -11.00
CA LEU A 79 13.13 8.30 -11.11
C LEU A 79 13.40 9.59 -11.89
N SER A 80 14.65 10.04 -11.99
CA SER A 80 14.99 11.25 -12.77
C SER A 80 14.85 11.07 -14.28
N VAL A 81 14.66 9.85 -14.79
CA VAL A 81 14.32 9.62 -16.20
C VAL A 81 12.91 10.14 -16.53
N LEU A 82 12.02 10.22 -15.55
CA LEU A 82 10.65 10.68 -15.76
C LEU A 82 10.64 12.15 -16.22
N PRO A 83 9.79 12.52 -17.19
CA PRO A 83 9.64 13.90 -17.63
C PRO A 83 9.24 14.83 -16.48
N ARG A 84 9.67 16.10 -16.56
CA ARG A 84 9.39 17.10 -15.52
C ARG A 84 7.90 17.23 -15.19
N HIS A 85 7.03 17.29 -16.19
CA HIS A 85 5.58 17.46 -15.98
C HIS A 85 4.93 16.23 -15.31
N ILE A 86 5.53 15.04 -15.45
CA ILE A 86 5.09 13.84 -14.72
C ILE A 86 5.54 13.92 -13.27
N LEU A 87 6.78 14.33 -13.00
CA LEU A 87 7.25 14.56 -11.63
C LEU A 87 6.42 15.63 -10.90
N GLU A 88 6.05 16.70 -11.62
CA GLU A 88 5.14 17.74 -11.11
C GLU A 88 3.75 17.15 -10.82
N LEU A 89 3.18 16.37 -11.75
CA LEU A 89 1.91 15.67 -11.53
C LEU A 89 1.94 14.78 -10.28
N LEU A 90 2.96 13.94 -10.12
CA LEU A 90 3.10 13.04 -8.97
C LEU A 90 3.30 13.82 -7.66
N GLY A 91 4.04 14.93 -7.71
CA GLY A 91 4.22 15.83 -6.58
C GLY A 91 2.93 16.57 -6.19
N ASP A 92 2.11 16.98 -7.15
CA ASP A 92 0.80 17.61 -6.93
C ASP A 92 -0.22 16.61 -6.39
N GLU A 93 -0.12 15.37 -6.85
CA GLU A 93 -0.84 14.21 -6.30
C GLU A 93 -0.34 13.82 -4.90
N ARG A 94 0.73 14.43 -4.38
CA ARG A 94 1.30 14.08 -3.05
C ARG A 94 1.61 12.59 -2.93
N LEU A 95 2.18 12.00 -3.99
CA LEU A 95 2.76 10.66 -3.91
C LEU A 95 3.76 10.60 -2.74
N ASN A 96 3.90 9.43 -2.13
CA ASN A 96 4.96 9.13 -1.18
C ASN A 96 5.68 7.87 -1.68
N VAL A 97 6.98 7.96 -1.91
CA VAL A 97 7.83 6.81 -2.26
C VAL A 97 8.73 6.56 -1.07
N VAL A 98 8.58 5.39 -0.45
CA VAL A 98 9.39 4.95 0.68
C VAL A 98 10.22 3.73 0.31
N VAL A 99 11.38 3.61 0.92
CA VAL A 99 12.26 2.45 0.79
C VAL A 99 12.41 1.82 2.18
N LEU A 100 12.20 0.52 2.29
CA LEU A 100 12.36 -0.22 3.55
C LEU A 100 13.69 -0.97 3.51
N ALA A 101 14.55 -0.72 4.51
CA ALA A 101 15.76 -1.51 4.73
C ALA A 101 15.42 -2.87 5.37
N PRO A 102 16.32 -3.87 5.31
CA PRO A 102 16.05 -5.20 5.86
C PRO A 102 15.57 -5.16 7.31
N GLY A 103 14.44 -5.81 7.58
CA GLY A 103 13.82 -5.87 8.90
C GLY A 103 13.02 -4.64 9.32
N GLN A 104 12.93 -3.59 8.49
CA GLN A 104 12.09 -2.43 8.76
C GLN A 104 10.62 -2.66 8.40
N THR A 105 9.78 -1.82 8.97
CA THR A 105 8.36 -1.68 8.64
C THR A 105 8.07 -0.29 8.07
N LEU A 106 6.89 -0.08 7.50
CA LEU A 106 6.45 1.25 7.08
C LEU A 106 6.42 2.25 8.26
N ALA A 107 6.20 1.76 9.48
CA ALA A 107 6.22 2.58 10.70
C ALA A 107 7.61 3.19 10.97
N ASP A 108 8.67 2.58 10.43
CA ASP A 108 10.03 3.08 10.60
C ASP A 108 10.40 4.25 9.67
N THR A 109 9.49 4.60 8.75
CA THR A 109 9.66 5.65 7.74
C THR A 109 8.88 6.92 8.11
N PRO A 110 9.19 8.07 7.48
CA PRO A 110 8.43 9.30 7.70
C PRO A 110 6.97 9.27 7.20
N PHE A 111 6.53 8.17 6.57
CA PHE A 111 5.13 8.00 6.19
C PHE A 111 4.20 7.99 7.40
N LEU A 112 4.66 7.42 8.52
CA LEU A 112 3.89 7.39 9.75
C LEU A 112 3.88 8.77 10.40
N ARG A 113 2.69 9.35 10.51
CA ARG A 113 2.51 10.67 11.11
C ARG A 113 2.67 10.61 12.63
N HIS A 114 3.71 11.25 13.13
CA HIS A 114 3.86 11.54 14.56
C HIS A 114 3.13 12.84 14.90
N LEU A 115 2.35 12.83 15.99
CA LEU A 115 1.66 14.03 16.47
C LEU A 115 2.58 14.80 17.42
N GLY A 116 2.63 16.11 17.23
CA GLY A 116 3.24 17.01 18.21
C GLY A 116 2.44 17.05 19.51
N GLU A 117 3.05 17.49 20.61
CA GLU A 117 2.39 17.51 21.92
C GLU A 117 1.13 18.38 21.96
N GLU A 118 1.16 19.56 21.33
CA GLU A 118 0.00 20.46 21.25
C GLU A 118 -1.14 19.86 20.44
N GLU A 119 -0.80 19.27 19.29
CA GLU A 119 -1.77 18.60 18.43
C GLU A 119 -2.43 17.43 19.15
N TYR A 120 -1.62 16.58 19.80
CA TYR A 120 -2.15 15.45 20.53
C TYR A 120 -3.07 15.89 21.68
N ARG A 121 -2.69 16.92 22.44
CA ARG A 121 -3.58 17.50 23.47
C ARG A 121 -4.89 18.04 22.89
N ALA A 122 -4.84 18.68 21.73
CA ALA A 122 -6.04 19.15 21.04
C ALA A 122 -6.95 17.98 20.63
N GLU A 123 -6.40 16.87 20.16
CA GLU A 123 -7.16 15.65 19.86
C GLU A 123 -7.77 15.03 21.13
N LEU A 124 -7.01 14.94 22.23
CA LEU A 124 -7.53 14.45 23.52
C LEU A 124 -8.74 15.28 24.00
N SER A 125 -8.62 16.62 23.95
CA SER A 125 -9.69 17.55 24.35
C SER A 125 -10.94 17.47 23.47
N ARG A 126 -10.80 17.04 22.21
CA ARG A 126 -11.93 16.82 21.30
C ARG A 126 -12.59 15.45 21.51
N ALA A 127 -11.81 14.42 21.84
CA ALA A 127 -12.29 13.05 21.96
C ALA A 127 -13.07 12.77 23.25
N GLY A 128 -12.57 13.25 24.40
CA GLY A 128 -13.21 13.01 25.70
C GLY A 128 -14.70 13.38 25.77
N PRO A 129 -15.10 14.58 25.29
CA PRO A 129 -16.51 14.98 25.24
C PRO A 129 -17.41 14.06 24.40
N LEU A 130 -16.87 13.34 23.40
CA LEU A 130 -17.66 12.43 22.57
C LEU A 130 -18.05 11.16 23.35
N LEU A 131 -17.14 10.60 24.14
CA LEU A 131 -17.45 9.50 25.05
C LEU A 131 -18.44 9.97 26.12
N GLU A 132 -18.24 11.18 26.65
CA GLU A 132 -19.13 11.78 27.65
C GLU A 132 -20.58 11.86 27.20
N GLU A 133 -20.79 12.53 26.07
CA GLU A 133 -22.11 12.73 25.51
C GLU A 133 -22.80 11.38 25.25
N THR A 134 -22.04 10.41 24.74
CA THR A 134 -22.55 9.07 24.42
C THR A 134 -22.89 8.27 25.67
N ALA A 135 -22.03 8.30 26.68
CA ALA A 135 -22.27 7.64 27.97
C ALA A 135 -23.51 8.23 28.67
N LEU A 136 -23.66 9.55 28.71
CA LEU A 136 -24.84 10.22 29.29
C LEU A 136 -26.13 9.94 28.53
N ALA A 137 -26.07 9.91 27.20
CA ALA A 137 -27.22 9.58 26.36
C ALA A 137 -27.67 8.13 26.58
N ALA A 138 -26.72 7.18 26.57
CA ALA A 138 -27.00 5.79 26.92
C ALA A 138 -27.51 5.67 28.36
N GLU A 139 -26.96 6.46 29.29
CA GLU A 139 -27.37 6.52 30.69
C GLU A 139 -28.81 7.09 30.85
N SER A 140 -29.27 7.91 29.94
CA SER A 140 -30.65 8.38 29.95
C SER A 140 -31.59 7.28 29.40
N ARG A 141 -31.17 6.59 28.33
CA ARG A 141 -31.95 5.52 27.68
C ARG A 141 -32.15 4.30 28.58
N TRP A 142 -31.11 3.80 29.26
CA TRP A 142 -31.27 2.63 30.15
C TRP A 142 -32.14 2.94 31.38
N LYS A 143 -32.02 4.11 32.02
CA LYS A 143 -32.86 4.51 33.16
C LYS A 143 -34.34 4.52 32.77
N ALA A 144 -34.65 5.05 31.58
CA ALA A 144 -36.00 5.02 31.04
C ALA A 144 -36.51 3.58 30.80
N ARG A 145 -35.67 2.67 30.27
CA ARG A 145 -36.04 1.25 30.06
C ARG A 145 -36.27 0.50 31.38
N LEU A 146 -35.45 0.75 32.40
CA LEU A 146 -35.55 0.11 33.72
C LEU A 146 -36.76 0.61 34.53
N GLY A 147 -37.10 1.89 34.43
CA GLY A 147 -38.28 2.46 35.09
C GLY A 147 -39.63 1.93 34.57
N GLN A 148 -39.63 1.23 33.44
CA GLN A 148 -40.83 0.67 32.80
C GLN A 148 -41.03 -0.83 33.03
N ARG A 149 -40.13 -1.53 33.75
CA ARG A 149 -40.23 -2.98 33.98
C ARG A 149 -40.60 -3.30 35.43
N GLU A 150 -41.60 -4.17 35.61
CA GLU A 150 -41.92 -4.76 36.91
C GLU A 150 -40.69 -5.49 37.50
N PRO A 151 -40.52 -5.49 38.84
CA PRO A 151 -39.37 -6.10 39.48
C PRO A 151 -39.41 -7.63 39.28
N LEU A 152 -38.50 -8.12 38.43
CA LEU A 152 -38.32 -9.56 38.22
C LEU A 152 -37.43 -10.17 39.32
N PRO A 153 -37.54 -11.49 39.59
CA PRO A 153 -36.86 -12.16 40.71
C PRO A 153 -35.32 -12.22 40.62
N ASP A 154 -34.72 -11.79 39.51
CA ASP A 154 -33.27 -11.85 39.27
C ASP A 154 -32.71 -10.48 38.85
N ARG A 155 -32.97 -9.50 39.71
CA ARG A 155 -32.60 -8.09 39.48
C ARG A 155 -31.09 -7.90 39.30
N GLU A 156 -30.29 -8.70 39.98
CA GLU A 156 -28.82 -8.59 39.95
C GLU A 156 -28.25 -9.06 38.62
N PHE A 157 -28.66 -10.23 38.12
CA PHE A 157 -28.28 -10.71 36.79
C PHE A 157 -28.76 -9.77 35.68
N GLN A 158 -30.00 -9.27 35.78
CA GLN A 158 -30.52 -8.32 34.80
C GLN A 158 -29.76 -7.00 34.80
N LEU A 159 -29.36 -6.48 35.97
CA LEU A 159 -28.53 -5.30 36.07
C LEU A 159 -27.15 -5.54 35.44
N ALA A 160 -26.53 -6.69 35.70
CA ALA A 160 -25.24 -7.05 35.11
C ALA A 160 -25.30 -7.15 33.58
N MET A 161 -26.28 -7.90 33.04
CA MET A 161 -26.52 -8.01 31.60
C MET A 161 -26.84 -6.67 30.95
N THR A 162 -27.65 -5.84 31.62
CA THR A 162 -28.00 -4.51 31.11
C THR A 162 -26.77 -3.59 31.05
N ARG A 163 -25.91 -3.60 32.08
CA ARG A 163 -24.65 -2.84 32.08
C ARG A 163 -23.71 -3.31 30.96
N TYR A 164 -23.59 -4.61 30.76
CA TYR A 164 -22.79 -5.17 29.67
C TYR A 164 -23.28 -4.73 28.29
N HIS A 165 -24.59 -4.79 28.03
CA HIS A 165 -25.16 -4.32 26.78
C HIS A 165 -25.02 -2.81 26.60
N ALA A 166 -25.20 -2.02 27.67
CA ALA A 166 -25.03 -0.57 27.64
C ALA A 166 -23.59 -0.19 27.27
N ALA A 167 -22.58 -0.85 27.85
CA ALA A 167 -21.18 -0.59 27.52
C ALA A 167 -20.89 -0.85 26.02
N ARG A 168 -21.47 -1.90 25.43
CA ARG A 168 -21.33 -2.17 24.00
C ARG A 168 -22.05 -1.14 23.11
N GLU A 169 -23.23 -0.68 23.52
CA GLU A 169 -23.97 0.39 22.84
C GLU A 169 -23.16 1.70 22.85
N ILE A 170 -22.64 2.09 24.03
CA ILE A 170 -21.78 3.27 24.20
C ILE A 170 -20.53 3.15 23.34
N ALA A 171 -19.84 2.00 23.35
CA ALA A 171 -18.63 1.82 22.59
C ALA A 171 -18.87 1.95 21.07
N ALA A 172 -19.96 1.38 20.54
CA ALA A 172 -20.30 1.47 19.13
C ALA A 172 -20.62 2.92 18.70
N GLU A 173 -21.47 3.61 19.45
CA GLU A 173 -21.83 5.01 19.18
C GLU A 173 -20.62 5.95 19.30
N THR A 174 -19.74 5.71 20.27
CA THR A 174 -18.52 6.50 20.46
C THR A 174 -17.57 6.33 19.28
N ARG A 175 -17.37 5.09 18.78
CA ARG A 175 -16.54 4.84 17.58
C ARG A 175 -17.06 5.60 16.36
N GLU A 176 -18.37 5.57 16.13
CA GLU A 176 -18.98 6.28 15.01
C GLU A 176 -18.77 7.80 15.09
N LYS A 177 -18.86 8.37 16.30
CA LYS A 177 -18.59 9.79 16.53
C LYS A 177 -17.12 10.15 16.33
N LEU A 178 -16.20 9.29 16.79
CA LEU A 178 -14.75 9.47 16.58
C LEU A 178 -14.39 9.42 15.10
N ASP A 179 -14.90 8.42 14.37
CA ASP A 179 -14.70 8.29 12.93
C ASP A 179 -15.21 9.54 12.19
N ARG A 180 -16.42 10.04 12.52
CA ARG A 180 -16.96 11.29 11.96
C ARG A 180 -16.13 12.53 12.31
N ALA A 181 -15.49 12.54 13.47
CA ALA A 181 -14.62 13.64 13.91
C ALA A 181 -13.18 13.54 13.35
N GLY A 182 -12.86 12.45 12.65
CA GLY A 182 -11.51 12.17 12.15
C GLY A 182 -10.50 11.87 13.26
N LEU A 183 -10.97 11.32 14.39
CA LEU A 183 -10.14 10.97 15.56
C LEU A 183 -9.93 9.46 15.59
N ALA A 184 -8.69 9.02 15.77
CA ALA A 184 -8.32 7.61 15.62
C ALA A 184 -8.24 6.84 16.95
N PHE A 185 -8.83 7.36 18.02
CA PHE A 185 -8.74 6.74 19.35
C PHE A 185 -9.46 5.40 19.36
N GLU A 186 -8.87 4.40 20.02
CA GLU A 186 -9.52 3.11 20.21
C GLU A 186 -10.53 3.21 21.36
N VAL A 187 -11.64 2.48 21.23
CA VAL A 187 -12.70 2.40 22.25
C VAL A 187 -12.76 0.98 22.76
N GLU A 188 -12.44 0.79 24.03
CA GLU A 188 -12.39 -0.51 24.69
C GLU A 188 -13.55 -0.69 25.67
N VAL A 189 -14.06 -1.93 25.73
CA VAL A 189 -15.09 -2.33 26.69
C VAL A 189 -14.39 -3.04 27.85
N LEU A 190 -14.40 -2.40 29.02
CA LEU A 190 -13.78 -2.87 30.26
C LEU A 190 -14.87 -3.19 31.30
N PRO A 191 -15.50 -4.38 31.26
CA PRO A 191 -16.54 -4.74 32.21
C PRO A 191 -16.01 -4.90 33.65
N ASP A 192 -14.73 -5.28 33.77
CA ASP A 192 -14.02 -5.51 35.03
C ASP A 192 -12.75 -4.66 35.10
N SER A 193 -12.16 -4.56 36.30
CA SER A 193 -10.87 -3.89 36.48
C SER A 193 -9.73 -4.69 35.84
N VAL A 194 -8.81 -4.00 35.16
CA VAL A 194 -7.64 -4.61 34.49
C VAL A 194 -6.33 -4.02 35.02
N GLU A 195 -5.27 -4.82 35.05
CA GLU A 195 -3.94 -4.32 35.43
C GLU A 195 -3.43 -3.30 34.40
N LEU A 196 -3.19 -2.06 34.82
CA LEU A 196 -2.88 -0.93 33.94
C LEU A 196 -1.64 -1.19 33.07
N GLY A 197 -0.59 -1.78 33.65
CA GLY A 197 0.62 -2.10 32.90
C GLY A 197 0.40 -3.14 31.80
N LYS A 198 -0.44 -4.15 32.05
CA LYS A 198 -0.82 -5.14 31.02
C LYS A 198 -1.69 -4.50 29.95
N PHE A 199 -2.63 -3.66 30.35
CA PHE A 199 -3.51 -2.92 29.44
C PHE A 199 -2.71 -1.99 28.52
N ALA A 200 -1.80 -1.17 29.05
CA ALA A 200 -0.96 -0.29 28.23
C ALA A 200 -0.12 -1.08 27.21
N ARG A 201 0.47 -2.21 27.62
CA ARG A 201 1.24 -3.09 26.72
C ARG A 201 0.38 -3.74 25.63
N SER A 202 -0.86 -4.14 25.95
CA SER A 202 -1.77 -4.68 24.93
C SER A 202 -2.18 -3.64 23.89
N HIS A 203 -2.07 -2.35 24.22
CA HIS A 203 -2.31 -1.22 23.31
C HIS A 203 -1.01 -0.56 22.81
N GLY A 204 0.05 -1.36 22.65
CA GLY A 204 1.24 -0.94 21.91
C GLY A 204 2.23 -0.07 22.66
N LEU A 205 2.07 0.14 23.98
CA LEU A 205 3.12 0.77 24.79
C LEU A 205 4.34 -0.16 24.90
N GLN A 206 5.42 0.19 24.20
CA GLN A 206 6.65 -0.63 24.15
C GLN A 206 7.64 -0.28 25.26
N ASP A 207 7.83 1.02 25.53
CA ASP A 207 8.79 1.49 26.54
C ASP A 207 8.08 1.72 27.89
N PRO A 208 8.48 1.02 28.97
CA PRO A 208 7.97 1.29 30.31
C PRO A 208 8.18 2.74 30.77
N ALA A 209 9.18 3.46 30.26
CA ALA A 209 9.42 4.86 30.58
C ALA A 209 8.28 5.79 30.10
N ASP A 210 7.52 5.37 29.09
CA ASP A 210 6.38 6.14 28.57
C ASP A 210 5.08 5.90 29.36
N LEU A 211 5.07 4.96 30.32
CA LEU A 211 3.85 4.57 31.04
C LEU A 211 3.21 5.72 31.80
N ASP A 212 4.00 6.57 32.46
CA ASP A 212 3.48 7.72 33.21
C ASP A 212 2.81 8.74 32.28
N ARG A 213 3.44 9.02 31.14
CA ARG A 213 2.92 9.96 30.14
C ARG A 213 1.65 9.39 29.50
N TRP A 214 1.65 8.10 29.15
CA TRP A 214 0.49 7.40 28.61
C TRP A 214 -0.67 7.37 29.62
N THR A 215 -0.38 7.10 30.90
CA THR A 215 -1.38 7.10 31.99
C THR A 215 -1.98 8.49 32.21
N LYS A 216 -1.17 9.54 32.09
CA LYS A 216 -1.68 10.92 32.12
C LYS A 216 -2.64 11.16 30.95
N ALA A 217 -2.26 10.80 29.73
CA ALA A 217 -3.13 10.92 28.56
C ALA A 217 -4.44 10.11 28.72
N LEU A 218 -4.38 8.93 29.34
CA LEU A 218 -5.57 8.12 29.65
C LEU A 218 -6.54 8.88 30.57
N ARG A 219 -6.03 9.53 31.61
CA ARG A 219 -6.84 10.37 32.50
C ARG A 219 -7.37 11.61 31.79
N ASP A 220 -6.55 12.31 31.03
CA ASP A 220 -6.95 13.51 30.29
C ASP A 220 -8.05 13.19 29.27
N LEU A 221 -8.01 12.00 28.67
CA LEU A 221 -8.97 11.54 27.66
C LEU A 221 -10.31 11.10 28.25
N ASN A 222 -10.31 10.51 29.44
CA ASN A 222 -11.50 9.89 30.04
C ASN A 222 -12.08 10.65 31.23
N GLY A 223 -11.32 11.57 31.82
CA GLY A 223 -11.69 12.32 33.03
C GLY A 223 -12.01 11.39 34.20
N ASP A 224 -13.04 11.75 34.95
CA ASP A 224 -13.47 11.02 36.16
C ASP A 224 -14.11 9.65 35.88
N ARG A 225 -14.31 9.29 34.59
CA ARG A 225 -14.90 8.00 34.20
C ARG A 225 -13.94 6.83 34.36
N VAL A 226 -12.65 7.09 34.53
CA VAL A 226 -11.66 6.05 34.82
C VAL A 226 -11.15 6.18 36.25
N ARG A 227 -11.00 5.05 36.93
CA ARG A 227 -10.38 4.98 38.25
C ARG A 227 -9.12 4.15 38.19
N LEU A 228 -8.05 4.68 38.77
CA LEU A 228 -6.76 4.00 38.88
C LEU A 228 -6.47 3.72 40.35
N GLU A 229 -6.61 2.46 40.78
CA GLU A 229 -6.45 2.03 42.17
C GLU A 229 -5.49 0.84 42.24
N ALA A 230 -4.44 0.95 43.06
CA ALA A 230 -3.44 -0.12 43.25
C ALA A 230 -2.88 -0.70 41.92
N GLY A 231 -2.73 0.13 40.89
CA GLY A 231 -2.25 -0.29 39.57
C GLY A 231 -3.30 -0.93 38.66
N ASN A 232 -4.57 -0.94 39.07
CA ASN A 232 -5.69 -1.41 38.24
C ASN A 232 -6.49 -0.23 37.67
N LEU A 233 -6.92 -0.37 36.42
CA LEU A 233 -7.82 0.50 35.70
C LEU A 233 -9.24 -0.07 35.74
N SER A 234 -10.21 0.75 36.12
CA SER A 234 -11.64 0.47 35.92
C SER A 234 -12.34 1.65 35.25
N ALA A 235 -13.45 1.40 34.56
CA ALA A 235 -14.24 2.40 33.86
C ALA A 235 -15.70 2.40 34.35
N GLU A 236 -16.25 3.57 34.70
CA GLU A 236 -17.58 3.72 35.30
C GLU A 236 -18.71 3.18 34.43
N ALA A 237 -18.65 3.45 33.12
CA ALA A 237 -19.61 2.95 32.14
C ALA A 237 -19.18 1.63 31.48
N GLY A 238 -18.12 1.00 31.99
CA GLY A 238 -17.49 -0.17 31.37
C GLY A 238 -16.87 0.12 30.01
N VAL A 239 -16.59 1.38 29.68
CA VAL A 239 -16.02 1.83 28.41
C VAL A 239 -14.91 2.83 28.67
N VAL A 240 -13.80 2.69 27.95
CA VAL A 240 -12.66 3.60 28.02
C VAL A 240 -12.20 3.98 26.61
N LEU A 241 -11.78 5.22 26.45
CA LEU A 241 -11.00 5.66 25.31
C LEU A 241 -9.51 5.39 25.58
N VAL A 242 -8.84 4.74 24.64
CA VAL A 242 -7.44 4.37 24.78
C VAL A 242 -6.55 5.44 24.13
N PRO A 243 -5.58 6.01 24.86
CA PRO A 243 -4.60 6.93 24.28
C PRO A 243 -3.80 6.26 23.18
N TYR A 244 -3.43 7.04 22.17
CA TYR A 244 -2.51 6.59 21.13
C TYR A 244 -1.24 5.92 21.67
N PRO A 245 -0.74 4.88 20.96
CA PRO A 245 0.57 4.31 21.25
C PRO A 245 1.66 5.35 21.04
N TYR A 246 2.75 5.18 21.78
CA TYR A 246 3.97 5.95 21.58
C TYR A 246 4.91 5.16 20.67
N HIS A 247 5.31 5.77 19.56
CA HIS A 247 6.35 5.25 18.68
C HIS A 247 7.48 6.27 18.60
N ARG A 248 8.71 5.83 18.91
CA ARG A 248 9.90 6.70 18.95
C ARG A 248 9.68 7.96 19.80
N GLY A 249 9.05 7.79 20.96
CA GLY A 249 8.79 8.86 21.94
C GLY A 249 7.66 9.83 21.57
N SER A 250 6.93 9.60 20.48
CA SER A 250 5.83 10.46 20.05
C SER A 250 4.52 9.68 19.85
N PRO A 251 3.35 10.27 20.16
CA PRO A 251 2.05 9.64 19.96
C PRO A 251 1.74 9.48 18.47
N VAL A 252 1.17 8.33 18.10
CA VAL A 252 0.80 8.00 16.71
C VAL A 252 -0.63 7.44 16.66
N PRO A 253 -1.48 7.90 15.73
CA PRO A 253 -2.80 7.31 15.51
C PRO A 253 -2.78 5.77 15.38
N GLU A 254 -3.61 5.08 16.16
CA GLU A 254 -3.54 3.61 16.32
C GLU A 254 -3.77 2.84 15.01
N ARG A 255 -4.83 3.18 14.26
CA ARG A 255 -5.17 2.48 13.00
C ARG A 255 -4.04 2.62 11.97
N PRO A 256 -3.54 3.84 11.64
CA PRO A 256 -2.35 4.01 10.81
C PRO A 256 -1.11 3.28 11.33
N PHE A 257 -0.89 3.25 12.65
CA PHE A 257 0.25 2.56 13.25
C PHE A 257 0.20 1.04 13.03
N ARG A 258 -0.93 0.38 13.36
CA ARG A 258 -1.10 -1.07 13.16
C ARG A 258 -0.86 -1.47 11.70
N GLU A 259 -1.45 -0.71 10.78
CA GLU A 259 -1.26 -0.92 9.34
C GLU A 259 0.20 -0.74 8.93
N ALA A 260 0.87 0.32 9.38
CA ALA A 260 2.27 0.57 9.05
C ALA A 260 3.21 -0.52 9.59
N VAL A 261 2.97 -1.03 10.80
CA VAL A 261 3.75 -2.13 11.39
C VAL A 261 3.54 -3.44 10.61
N SER A 262 2.33 -3.68 10.09
CA SER A 262 2.03 -4.88 9.29
C SER A 262 2.72 -4.90 7.91
N ARG A 263 3.12 -3.74 7.39
CA ARG A 263 3.83 -3.61 6.10
C ARG A 263 5.33 -3.71 6.36
N THR A 264 5.86 -4.91 6.23
CA THR A 264 7.27 -5.22 6.48
C THR A 264 8.07 -5.19 5.18
N GLU A 265 9.37 -4.93 5.28
CA GLU A 265 10.30 -5.06 4.15
C GLU A 265 10.18 -6.43 3.48
N ALA A 266 10.12 -7.53 4.25
CA ALA A 266 9.95 -8.87 3.70
C ALA A 266 8.66 -9.03 2.89
N SER A 267 7.55 -8.43 3.34
CA SER A 267 6.29 -8.47 2.59
C SER A 267 6.35 -7.66 1.29
N VAL A 268 7.04 -6.53 1.30
CA VAL A 268 7.27 -5.69 0.11
C VAL A 268 8.21 -6.41 -0.86
N SER A 269 9.26 -7.04 -0.35
CA SER A 269 10.23 -7.81 -1.14
C SER A 269 9.57 -9.02 -1.81
N ALA A 270 8.70 -9.73 -1.11
CA ALA A 270 7.95 -10.86 -1.67
C ALA A 270 7.00 -10.44 -2.81
N ALA A 271 6.51 -9.20 -2.77
CA ALA A 271 5.64 -8.63 -3.80
C ALA A 271 6.41 -7.93 -4.95
N LEU A 272 7.74 -7.85 -4.88
CA LEU A 272 8.57 -7.08 -5.81
C LEU A 272 8.28 -5.57 -5.83
N GLY A 273 7.79 -5.02 -4.72
CA GLY A 273 7.27 -3.66 -4.65
C GLY A 273 5.77 -3.65 -4.33
N LEU A 274 5.26 -2.52 -3.82
CA LEU A 274 3.84 -2.33 -3.58
C LEU A 274 3.43 -0.89 -3.89
N HIS A 275 2.32 -0.74 -4.59
CA HIS A 275 1.63 0.53 -4.77
C HIS A 275 0.24 0.53 -4.09
N ASP A 276 -0.01 1.50 -3.22
CA ASP A 276 -1.31 1.77 -2.58
C ASP A 276 -1.86 3.09 -3.13
N ALA A 277 -2.84 2.97 -4.03
CA ALA A 277 -3.44 4.09 -4.72
C ALA A 277 -4.25 5.02 -3.80
N GLU A 278 -4.91 4.46 -2.78
CA GLU A 278 -5.74 5.22 -1.85
C GLU A 278 -4.87 6.13 -0.98
N ARG A 279 -3.72 5.60 -0.53
CA ARG A 279 -2.75 6.33 0.29
C ARG A 279 -1.72 7.10 -0.51
N ARG A 280 -1.71 6.94 -1.83
CA ARG A 280 -0.73 7.53 -2.74
C ARG A 280 0.68 7.17 -2.28
N LEU A 281 0.91 5.88 -2.07
CA LEU A 281 2.11 5.35 -1.46
C LEU A 281 2.73 4.27 -2.37
N VAL A 282 4.02 4.39 -2.64
CA VAL A 282 4.87 3.37 -3.23
C VAL A 282 5.84 2.89 -2.16
N MET A 283 5.90 1.59 -1.94
CA MET A 283 6.82 0.93 -1.03
C MET A 283 7.79 0.05 -1.82
N LEU A 284 9.08 0.24 -1.56
CA LEU A 284 10.16 -0.50 -2.22
C LEU A 284 11.01 -1.19 -1.16
N ALA A 285 11.46 -2.41 -1.42
CA ALA A 285 12.50 -3.05 -0.62
C ALA A 285 13.87 -2.52 -1.06
N GLU A 286 14.75 -2.15 -0.12
CA GLU A 286 16.06 -1.56 -0.47
C GLU A 286 16.88 -2.47 -1.39
N ALA A 287 16.78 -3.79 -1.23
CA ALA A 287 17.47 -4.76 -2.08
C ALA A 287 17.15 -4.59 -3.58
N TYR A 288 15.95 -4.11 -3.92
CA TYR A 288 15.48 -3.94 -5.29
C TYR A 288 15.68 -2.53 -5.85
N VAL A 289 16.18 -1.60 -5.02
CA VAL A 289 16.57 -0.25 -5.43
C VAL A 289 18.08 -0.19 -5.71
N ARG A 290 18.79 -1.32 -5.64
CA ARG A 290 20.21 -1.42 -6.00
C ARG A 290 20.38 -1.67 -7.49
N ASP A 291 21.56 -1.34 -8.01
CA ASP A 291 21.89 -1.57 -9.42
C ASP A 291 23.29 -2.20 -9.57
N PRO A 292 23.38 -3.49 -9.97
CA PRO A 292 22.26 -4.41 -10.17
C PRO A 292 21.59 -4.81 -8.83
N ALA A 293 20.30 -5.10 -8.87
CA ALA A 293 19.57 -5.72 -7.77
C ALA A 293 19.99 -7.21 -7.65
N PRO A 294 20.25 -7.74 -6.44
CA PRO A 294 20.81 -9.09 -6.26
C PRO A 294 20.05 -10.24 -6.92
N GLU A 295 18.74 -10.10 -7.11
CA GLU A 295 17.86 -11.13 -7.70
C GLU A 295 17.18 -10.68 -8.99
N LEU A 296 17.06 -9.37 -9.19
CA LEU A 296 16.30 -8.79 -10.31
C LEU A 296 17.20 -8.22 -11.40
N GLY A 297 18.53 -8.22 -11.22
CA GLY A 297 19.47 -7.71 -12.20
C GLY A 297 19.28 -6.22 -12.44
N HIS A 298 18.99 -5.82 -13.68
CA HIS A 298 18.78 -4.41 -14.03
C HIS A 298 17.30 -4.01 -14.11
N TYR A 299 16.41 -4.88 -13.63
CA TYR A 299 15.00 -4.56 -13.43
C TYR A 299 14.84 -3.30 -12.56
N ARG A 300 13.91 -2.42 -12.94
CA ARG A 300 13.74 -1.10 -12.32
C ARG A 300 12.40 -1.02 -11.62
N VAL A 301 12.29 -1.76 -10.51
CA VAL A 301 11.10 -1.81 -9.65
C VAL A 301 10.56 -0.42 -9.32
N ALA A 302 11.43 0.53 -9.00
CA ALA A 302 11.01 1.90 -8.69
C ALA A 302 10.22 2.56 -9.82
N ILE A 303 10.65 2.35 -11.08
CA ILE A 303 9.96 2.90 -12.25
C ILE A 303 8.61 2.17 -12.44
N HIS A 304 8.59 0.86 -12.24
CA HIS A 304 7.37 0.06 -12.32
C HIS A 304 6.30 0.55 -11.31
N GLU A 305 6.65 0.59 -10.03
CA GLU A 305 5.68 0.96 -8.98
C GLU A 305 5.22 2.43 -9.12
N VAL A 306 6.11 3.32 -9.57
CA VAL A 306 5.72 4.68 -9.95
C VAL A 306 4.87 4.69 -11.23
N GLY A 307 5.01 3.71 -12.13
CA GLY A 307 4.12 3.48 -13.26
C GLY A 307 2.67 3.29 -12.82
N HIS A 308 2.41 2.50 -11.76
CA HIS A 308 1.07 2.41 -11.17
C HIS A 308 0.59 3.77 -10.62
N ALA A 309 1.46 4.52 -9.95
CA ALA A 309 1.10 5.85 -9.45
C ALA A 309 0.74 6.82 -10.59
N ILE A 310 1.48 6.77 -11.71
CA ILE A 310 1.22 7.55 -12.92
C ILE A 310 -0.15 7.18 -13.50
N ASP A 311 -0.46 5.88 -13.63
CA ASP A 311 -1.73 5.37 -14.12
C ASP A 311 -2.93 5.97 -13.34
N HIS A 312 -2.88 5.86 -12.01
CA HIS A 312 -3.92 6.42 -11.15
C HIS A 312 -4.01 7.95 -11.20
N ALA A 313 -2.88 8.64 -11.36
CA ALA A 313 -2.88 10.10 -11.52
C ALA A 313 -3.49 10.51 -12.88
N LEU A 314 -3.21 9.74 -13.94
CA LEU A 314 -3.77 9.95 -15.27
C LEU A 314 -5.26 9.67 -15.30
N ASP A 315 -5.77 8.67 -14.58
CA ASP A 315 -7.22 8.45 -14.45
C ASP A 315 -7.94 9.65 -13.83
N ARG A 316 -7.34 10.31 -12.85
CA ARG A 316 -7.92 11.54 -12.28
C ARG A 316 -7.87 12.69 -13.29
N CYS A 317 -6.75 12.85 -13.99
CA CYS A 317 -6.54 13.92 -14.96
C CYS A 317 -7.35 13.77 -16.26
N LEU A 318 -7.45 12.56 -16.78
CA LEU A 318 -8.04 12.23 -18.09
C LEU A 318 -9.41 11.54 -17.96
N GLY A 319 -9.80 11.13 -16.75
CA GLY A 319 -11.04 10.39 -16.52
C GLY A 319 -10.96 8.96 -17.06
N SER A 320 -12.12 8.38 -17.36
CA SER A 320 -12.24 7.01 -17.88
C SER A 320 -11.57 6.78 -19.23
N ALA A 321 -11.22 7.84 -19.97
CA ALA A 321 -10.56 7.71 -21.27
C ALA A 321 -9.16 7.07 -21.18
N HIS A 322 -8.42 7.34 -20.09
CA HIS A 322 -7.11 6.70 -19.88
C HIS A 322 -7.28 5.20 -19.65
N HIS A 323 -8.04 4.84 -18.61
CA HIS A 323 -8.31 3.45 -18.28
C HIS A 323 -8.89 2.66 -19.47
N ALA A 324 -9.87 3.21 -20.20
CA ALA A 324 -10.45 2.56 -21.37
C ALA A 324 -9.40 2.29 -22.46
N ARG A 325 -8.54 3.27 -22.76
CA ARG A 325 -7.48 3.11 -23.77
C ARG A 325 -6.48 2.02 -23.39
N ILE A 326 -6.09 1.96 -22.11
CA ILE A 326 -5.17 0.92 -21.63
C ILE A 326 -5.85 -0.45 -21.64
N GLU A 327 -7.11 -0.54 -21.25
CA GLU A 327 -7.89 -1.78 -21.29
C GLU A 327 -8.02 -2.30 -22.72
N ASP A 328 -8.33 -1.45 -23.71
CA ASP A 328 -8.41 -1.83 -25.11
C ASP A 328 -7.07 -2.41 -25.62
N LEU A 329 -5.96 -1.69 -25.36
CA LEU A 329 -4.61 -2.12 -25.75
C LEU A 329 -4.20 -3.43 -25.08
N TYR A 330 -4.66 -3.67 -23.85
CA TYR A 330 -4.42 -4.89 -23.08
C TYR A 330 -5.22 -6.07 -23.64
N GLN A 331 -6.51 -5.88 -23.94
CA GLN A 331 -7.36 -6.93 -24.53
C GLN A 331 -6.87 -7.34 -25.92
N GLU A 332 -6.48 -6.39 -26.76
CA GLU A 332 -5.84 -6.67 -28.06
C GLU A 332 -4.62 -7.59 -27.91
N ASP A 333 -3.81 -7.38 -26.86
CA ASP A 333 -2.62 -8.19 -26.63
C ASP A 333 -2.92 -9.58 -26.08
N LEU A 334 -3.96 -9.70 -25.24
CA LEU A 334 -4.46 -11.00 -24.79
C LEU A 334 -5.00 -11.81 -25.97
N GLU A 335 -5.71 -11.18 -26.91
CA GLU A 335 -6.22 -11.83 -28.11
C GLU A 335 -5.08 -12.29 -29.02
N ARG A 336 -4.05 -11.45 -29.24
CA ARG A 336 -2.84 -11.83 -29.99
C ARG A 336 -2.12 -13.03 -29.37
N ALA A 337 -1.98 -13.04 -28.04
CA ALA A 337 -1.40 -14.16 -27.30
C ALA A 337 -2.19 -15.46 -27.49
N ARG A 338 -3.52 -15.39 -27.37
CA ARG A 338 -4.44 -16.53 -27.54
C ARG A 338 -4.43 -17.08 -28.97
N ALA A 339 -4.26 -16.21 -29.96
CA ALA A 339 -4.19 -16.60 -31.37
C ALA A 339 -2.86 -17.30 -31.75
N GLY A 340 -1.96 -17.53 -30.79
CA GLY A 340 -0.64 -18.10 -31.05
C GLY A 340 0.31 -17.14 -31.77
N GLY A 341 -0.07 -15.87 -31.88
CA GLY A 341 0.83 -14.81 -32.30
C GLY A 341 1.90 -14.58 -31.22
N PRO A 342 3.10 -14.09 -31.58
CA PRO A 342 4.04 -13.65 -30.57
C PRO A 342 3.40 -12.50 -29.81
N SER A 343 2.91 -12.72 -28.58
CA SER A 343 2.63 -11.62 -27.66
C SER A 343 3.97 -11.16 -27.10
N PRO A 344 4.40 -9.97 -27.45
CA PRO A 344 5.78 -9.58 -27.24
C PRO A 344 5.96 -8.75 -25.96
N PHE A 345 4.86 -8.43 -25.27
CA PHE A 345 4.83 -7.58 -24.08
C PHE A 345 4.08 -8.16 -22.88
N LEU A 346 3.18 -9.14 -23.07
CA LEU A 346 2.52 -9.84 -21.96
C LEU A 346 3.48 -10.81 -21.28
N THR A 347 4.28 -10.29 -20.36
CA THR A 347 4.96 -11.12 -19.36
C THR A 347 3.93 -11.70 -18.39
N GLU A 348 4.36 -12.65 -17.53
CA GLU A 348 3.49 -13.20 -16.47
C GLU A 348 2.83 -12.09 -15.64
N ARG A 349 3.59 -11.04 -15.28
CA ARG A 349 3.09 -9.89 -14.52
C ARG A 349 2.16 -9.00 -15.35
N ALA A 350 2.58 -8.57 -16.54
CA ALA A 350 1.75 -7.75 -17.42
C ALA A 350 0.44 -8.44 -17.84
N GLY A 351 0.39 -9.79 -17.82
CA GLY A 351 -0.80 -10.58 -18.10
C GLY A 351 -1.80 -10.72 -16.94
N HIS A 352 -1.51 -10.16 -15.75
CA HIS A 352 -2.43 -10.22 -14.62
C HIS A 352 -3.63 -9.30 -14.80
N ASN A 353 -3.41 -8.04 -15.20
CA ASN A 353 -4.45 -7.04 -15.44
C ASN A 353 -3.87 -5.83 -16.21
N SER A 354 -4.76 -4.96 -16.69
CA SER A 354 -4.40 -3.77 -17.47
C SER A 354 -3.54 -2.74 -16.72
N ARG A 355 -3.58 -2.70 -15.38
CA ARG A 355 -2.74 -1.82 -14.56
C ARG A 355 -1.28 -2.29 -14.52
N GLU A 356 -1.08 -3.60 -14.34
CA GLU A 356 0.25 -4.24 -14.43
C GLU A 356 0.82 -4.12 -15.84
N TYR A 357 -0.04 -4.30 -16.86
CA TYR A 357 0.32 -4.09 -18.25
C TYR A 357 0.85 -2.66 -18.49
N PHE A 358 0.15 -1.64 -17.99
CA PHE A 358 0.61 -0.26 -18.12
C PHE A 358 1.89 0.03 -17.33
N ALA A 359 1.97 -0.39 -16.06
CA ALA A 359 3.14 -0.14 -15.23
C ALA A 359 4.41 -0.80 -15.77
N GLU A 360 4.28 -2.01 -16.32
CA GLU A 360 5.39 -2.66 -17.02
C GLU A 360 5.76 -1.91 -18.29
N ALA A 361 4.79 -1.35 -19.02
CA ALA A 361 5.05 -0.57 -20.22
C ALA A 361 5.79 0.75 -19.90
N VAL A 362 5.44 1.39 -18.78
CA VAL A 362 6.18 2.55 -18.26
C VAL A 362 7.62 2.17 -17.94
N GLU A 363 7.82 1.06 -17.22
CA GLU A 363 9.16 0.54 -16.93
C GLU A 363 9.96 0.29 -18.21
N ALA A 364 9.40 -0.50 -19.14
CA ALA A 364 10.03 -0.79 -20.42
C ALA A 364 10.37 0.47 -21.20
N TYR A 365 9.50 1.49 -21.19
CA TYR A 365 9.74 2.75 -21.89
C TYR A 365 10.97 3.52 -21.37
N PHE A 366 11.35 3.34 -20.10
CA PHE A 366 12.51 4.03 -19.52
C PHE A 366 13.74 3.13 -19.35
N THR A 367 13.66 1.84 -19.68
CA THR A 367 14.79 0.91 -19.59
C THR A 367 15.39 0.58 -20.96
N ARG A 368 16.68 0.24 -20.96
CA ARG A 368 17.42 -0.21 -22.15
C ARG A 368 17.82 -1.68 -22.00
N PRO A 369 18.02 -2.39 -23.12
CA PRO A 369 18.68 -3.68 -23.07
C PRO A 369 20.06 -3.53 -22.45
N VAL A 370 20.38 -4.41 -21.50
CA VAL A 370 21.72 -4.48 -20.91
C VAL A 370 22.62 -5.28 -21.87
N PRO A 371 23.80 -4.75 -22.23
CA PRO A 371 24.68 -5.39 -23.23
C PRO A 371 25.12 -6.82 -22.88
N ASP A 372 25.23 -7.13 -21.59
CA ASP A 372 25.90 -8.35 -21.11
C ASP A 372 24.92 -9.50 -20.79
N GLY A 373 23.63 -9.35 -21.09
CA GLY A 373 22.65 -10.44 -20.98
C GLY A 373 22.28 -10.88 -19.55
N HIS A 374 22.74 -10.17 -18.53
CA HIS A 374 22.48 -10.46 -17.11
C HIS A 374 21.09 -10.03 -16.60
N ASP A 375 20.16 -9.65 -17.49
CA ASP A 375 18.74 -9.56 -17.13
C ASP A 375 18.13 -10.95 -17.09
N HIS A 376 18.39 -11.65 -16.00
CA HIS A 376 17.93 -13.02 -15.74
C HIS A 376 16.40 -13.13 -15.73
N CYS A 377 15.68 -12.03 -15.48
CA CYS A 377 14.22 -12.06 -15.36
C CYS A 377 13.49 -11.62 -16.63
N ARG A 378 13.94 -10.60 -17.40
CA ARG A 378 13.09 -9.96 -18.43
C ARG A 378 13.84 -9.27 -19.59
N SER A 379 14.68 -10.00 -20.33
CA SER A 379 15.44 -9.49 -21.49
C SER A 379 14.61 -8.83 -22.61
N ARG A 380 13.27 -8.99 -22.61
CA ARG A 380 12.33 -8.42 -23.58
C ARG A 380 11.53 -7.21 -23.07
N SER A 381 11.64 -6.83 -21.80
CA SER A 381 10.93 -5.68 -21.24
C SER A 381 11.82 -4.43 -21.24
N ASN A 382 11.97 -3.82 -22.42
CA ASN A 382 12.79 -2.62 -22.62
C ASN A 382 12.26 -1.76 -23.76
N TYR A 383 12.82 -0.56 -23.91
CA TYR A 383 12.33 0.46 -24.83
C TYR A 383 12.31 -0.02 -26.29
N LEU A 384 13.36 -0.72 -26.74
CA LEU A 384 13.44 -1.19 -28.12
C LEU A 384 12.41 -2.28 -28.39
N ALA A 385 12.29 -3.23 -27.46
CA ALA A 385 11.29 -4.27 -27.56
C ALA A 385 9.89 -3.65 -27.59
N LEU A 386 9.50 -2.84 -26.59
CA LEU A 386 8.20 -2.17 -26.53
C LEU A 386 7.86 -1.45 -27.84
N ARG A 387 8.80 -0.65 -28.38
CA ARG A 387 8.61 0.09 -29.63
C ARG A 387 8.39 -0.81 -30.84
N GLN A 388 9.16 -1.89 -30.96
CA GLN A 388 9.07 -2.80 -32.10
C GLN A 388 7.81 -3.66 -32.06
N ASN A 389 7.39 -3.99 -30.85
CA ASN A 389 6.49 -5.07 -30.59
C ASN A 389 5.05 -4.62 -30.27
N ARG A 390 4.90 -3.44 -29.64
CA ARG A 390 3.62 -2.77 -29.35
C ARG A 390 3.71 -1.28 -29.65
N PRO A 391 3.83 -0.91 -30.94
CA PRO A 391 3.98 0.48 -31.35
C PRO A 391 2.80 1.36 -30.90
N GLU A 392 1.58 0.83 -30.85
CA GLU A 392 0.40 1.60 -30.42
C GLU A 392 0.45 1.97 -28.92
N LEU A 393 0.93 1.06 -28.08
CA LEU A 393 1.18 1.33 -26.65
C LEU A 393 2.35 2.29 -26.47
N PHE A 394 3.41 2.08 -27.24
CA PHE A 394 4.57 2.97 -27.25
C PHE A 394 4.19 4.41 -27.61
N ASP A 395 3.40 4.59 -28.68
CA ASP A 395 2.93 5.90 -29.12
C ASP A 395 2.01 6.57 -28.10
N TYR A 396 1.20 5.77 -27.39
CA TYR A 396 0.37 6.28 -26.30
C TYR A 396 1.23 6.78 -25.13
N LEU A 397 2.27 6.04 -24.73
CA LEU A 397 3.23 6.48 -23.73
C LEU A 397 4.00 7.73 -24.19
N GLU A 398 4.35 7.84 -25.48
CA GLU A 398 4.92 9.08 -26.01
C GLU A 398 3.98 10.28 -25.85
N GLN A 399 2.67 10.09 -26.00
CA GLN A 399 1.70 11.17 -25.80
C GLN A 399 1.63 11.60 -24.33
N ILE A 400 1.69 10.65 -23.39
CA ILE A 400 1.71 10.93 -21.95
C ILE A 400 3.02 11.64 -21.55
N PHE A 401 4.16 11.12 -22.00
CA PHE A 401 5.48 11.58 -21.60
C PHE A 401 6.00 12.78 -22.37
N ASN A 402 5.22 13.32 -23.30
CA ASN A 402 5.46 14.61 -23.94
C ASN A 402 4.44 15.64 -23.44
N ALA A 403 4.92 16.74 -22.85
CA ALA A 403 4.07 17.74 -22.22
C ALA A 403 3.05 18.37 -23.19
N GLU A 404 3.45 18.67 -24.43
CA GLU A 404 2.57 19.26 -25.44
C GLU A 404 1.48 18.27 -25.84
N LYS A 405 1.86 17.00 -26.09
CA LYS A 405 0.90 15.95 -26.44
C LYS A 405 -0.07 15.65 -25.29
N LEU A 406 0.40 15.64 -24.03
CA LEU A 406 -0.46 15.46 -22.86
C LEU A 406 -1.43 16.63 -22.68
N ALA A 407 -1.00 17.86 -22.96
CA ALA A 407 -1.88 19.03 -22.94
C ALA A 407 -3.01 18.90 -23.98
N VAL A 408 -2.70 18.40 -25.18
CA VAL A 408 -3.70 18.11 -26.22
C VAL A 408 -4.69 17.04 -25.74
N LEU A 409 -4.21 15.95 -25.12
CA LEU A 409 -5.08 14.91 -24.55
C LEU A 409 -6.05 15.49 -23.51
N ARG A 410 -5.56 16.37 -22.64
CA ARG A 410 -6.39 17.06 -21.63
C ARG A 410 -7.42 17.99 -22.26
N ALA A 411 -7.05 18.72 -23.32
CA ALA A 411 -7.95 19.63 -24.03
C ALA A 411 -9.08 18.88 -24.75
N GLY A 412 -8.79 17.75 -25.41
CA GLY A 412 -9.82 16.96 -26.10
C GLY A 412 -10.92 16.43 -25.16
N ARG A 413 -10.59 16.20 -23.88
CA ARG A 413 -11.58 15.88 -22.83
C ARG A 413 -12.52 17.05 -22.54
N ALA A 414 -12.00 18.27 -22.46
CA ALA A 414 -12.81 19.47 -22.20
C ALA A 414 -13.85 19.72 -23.32
N ASP A 415 -13.50 19.32 -24.54
CA ASP A 415 -14.34 19.49 -25.73
C ASP A 415 -15.27 18.30 -26.03
N GLY A 416 -15.27 17.25 -25.20
CA GLY A 416 -16.13 16.06 -25.38
C GLY A 416 -15.85 15.23 -26.63
N ARG A 417 -14.68 15.42 -27.28
CA ARG A 417 -14.29 14.61 -28.45
C ARG A 417 -13.58 13.35 -27.98
N VAL A 418 -14.23 12.20 -28.18
CA VAL A 418 -13.58 10.89 -28.04
C VAL A 418 -12.63 10.72 -29.22
N PHE A 419 -11.34 10.57 -28.95
CA PHE A 419 -10.33 10.35 -29.98
C PHE A 419 -10.52 8.94 -30.57
N GLY A 420 -11.09 8.86 -31.78
CA GLY A 420 -10.90 7.71 -32.66
C GLY A 420 -9.56 7.88 -33.38
N GLY A 421 -8.62 6.98 -33.09
CA GLY A 421 -7.37 6.83 -33.83
C GLY A 421 -7.58 6.07 -35.13
#